data_AF-A0A973KSE5-F1
#
_entry.id   AF-A0A973KSE5-F1
#
_cell.length_a   1.000
_cell.length_b   1.000
_cell.length_c   1.000
_cell.angle_alpha   90.00
_cell.angle_beta   90.00
_cell.angle_gamma   90.00
#
_symmetry.space_group_name_H-M   'P 1'
#
loop_
_entity.id
_entity.type
_entity.pdbx_description
1 polymer ?
#
loop_
_entity_poly.entity_id
_entity_poly.type
_entity_poly.pdbx_seq_one_letter_code
_entity_poly.pdbx_strand_id
1 'polypeptide(L)'
;MRYLNTEDPLAAAVTEAIQRGDAGEVRRLLHEHPGLATVRLGDEHGTSRTLLHVLTDWPGHRPGGPGTVRELVAAGAEVDARFAGPHAETPLMWAASCDDVPVLDALLDAGADIEATGAVIGDGTALSDACAFAQWNAARRLVERGASARLWEAAALGLMDRVAAAFAAGP
;
A
#
# COMPACT_ATOMS: atom_id res chain seq x y z
N MET A 1 14.47 3.72 -14.39
CA MET A 1 13.16 3.06 -14.26
C MET A 1 13.04 1.98 -15.34
N ARG A 2 12.71 0.73 -15.02
CA ARG A 2 12.50 -0.34 -16.01
C ARG A 2 11.03 -0.72 -16.05
N TYR A 3 10.43 -0.70 -17.23
CA TYR A 3 9.05 -1.11 -17.44
C TYR A 3 8.97 -2.55 -17.94
N LEU A 4 7.89 -3.24 -17.58
CA LEU A 4 7.53 -4.56 -18.08
C LEU A 4 6.06 -4.52 -18.46
N ASN A 5 5.78 -4.84 -19.72
CA ASN A 5 4.40 -4.86 -20.23
C ASN A 5 3.57 -5.87 -19.43
N THR A 6 2.33 -5.53 -19.08
CA THR A 6 1.43 -6.41 -18.32
C THR A 6 1.04 -7.68 -19.07
N GLU A 7 1.15 -7.69 -20.40
CA GLU A 7 0.94 -8.87 -21.26
C GLU A 7 2.18 -9.77 -21.36
N ASP A 8 3.32 -9.34 -20.82
CA ASP A 8 4.53 -10.17 -20.78
C ASP A 8 4.30 -11.43 -19.91
N PRO A 9 4.65 -12.64 -20.38
CA PRO A 9 4.46 -13.86 -19.60
C PRO A 9 5.11 -13.83 -18.21
N LEU A 10 6.24 -13.12 -18.05
CA LEU A 10 6.90 -12.97 -16.76
C LEU A 10 6.08 -12.05 -15.83
N ALA A 11 5.49 -10.98 -16.37
CA ALA A 11 4.60 -10.10 -15.60
C ALA A 11 3.34 -10.85 -15.15
N ALA A 12 2.75 -11.66 -16.04
CA ALA A 12 1.60 -12.49 -15.73
C ALA A 12 1.93 -13.52 -14.64
N ALA A 13 3.06 -14.24 -14.77
CA ALA A 13 3.48 -15.27 -13.82
C ALA A 13 3.70 -14.71 -12.41
N VAL A 14 4.44 -13.60 -12.26
CA VAL A 14 4.68 -13.00 -10.94
C VAL A 14 3.41 -12.42 -10.33
N THR A 15 2.53 -11.85 -11.16
CA THR A 15 1.22 -11.33 -10.72
C THR A 15 0.34 -12.46 -10.18
N GLU A 16 0.25 -13.56 -10.91
CA GLU A 16 -0.53 -14.74 -10.51
C GLU A 16 0.02 -15.39 -9.23
N ALA A 17 1.33 -15.50 -9.10
CA ALA A 17 1.99 -16.02 -7.90
C ALA A 17 1.66 -15.16 -6.66
N ILE A 18 1.74 -13.82 -6.79
CA ILE A 18 1.36 -12.89 -5.71
C ILE A 18 -0.12 -13.05 -5.35
N GLN A 19 -1.01 -13.08 -6.35
CA GLN A 19 -2.45 -13.16 -6.12
C GLN A 19 -2.88 -14.47 -5.44
N ARG A 20 -2.19 -15.57 -5.74
CA ARG A 20 -2.41 -16.88 -5.11
C ARG A 20 -1.72 -17.05 -3.76
N GLY A 21 -0.81 -16.13 -3.40
CA GLY A 21 0.02 -16.26 -2.20
C GLY A 21 1.11 -17.31 -2.31
N ASP A 22 1.56 -17.64 -3.52
CA ASP A 22 2.64 -18.59 -3.74
C ASP A 22 4.00 -17.92 -3.49
N ALA A 23 4.35 -17.78 -2.22
CA ALA A 23 5.62 -17.17 -1.81
C ALA A 23 6.84 -17.97 -2.32
N GLY A 24 6.69 -19.27 -2.60
CA GLY A 24 7.75 -20.09 -3.18
C GLY A 24 8.05 -19.65 -4.60
N GLU A 25 7.01 -19.51 -5.41
CA GLU A 25 7.12 -19.05 -6.79
C GLU A 25 7.58 -17.59 -6.88
N VAL A 26 7.06 -16.70 -6.02
CA VAL A 26 7.53 -15.31 -5.94
C VAL A 26 9.04 -15.26 -5.68
N ARG A 27 9.54 -15.99 -4.68
CA ARG A 27 10.99 -16.07 -4.40
C ARG A 27 11.79 -16.61 -5.57
N ARG A 28 11.30 -17.67 -6.23
CA ARG A 28 11.97 -18.28 -7.38
C ARG A 28 12.10 -17.28 -8.53
N LEU A 29 11.00 -16.59 -8.88
CA LEU A 29 10.98 -15.58 -9.93
C LEU A 29 11.88 -14.38 -9.62
N LEU A 30 11.91 -13.91 -8.36
CA LEU A 30 12.82 -12.84 -7.94
C LEU A 30 14.29 -13.26 -8.01
N HIS A 31 14.61 -14.51 -7.68
CA HIS A 31 15.97 -15.04 -7.78
C HIS A 31 16.43 -15.16 -9.25
N GLU A 32 15.56 -15.67 -10.13
CA GLU A 32 15.87 -15.81 -11.57
C GLU A 32 15.88 -14.47 -12.31
N HIS A 33 15.08 -13.51 -11.86
CA HIS A 33 14.93 -12.20 -12.46
C HIS A 33 15.01 -11.09 -11.39
N PRO A 34 16.20 -10.77 -10.84
CA PRO A 34 16.35 -9.81 -9.74
C PRO A 34 15.76 -8.42 -10.02
N GLY A 35 15.74 -8.00 -11.30
CA GLY A 35 15.12 -6.74 -11.71
C GLY A 35 13.61 -6.65 -11.51
N LEU A 36 12.91 -7.77 -11.26
CA LEU A 36 11.48 -7.80 -10.97
C LEU A 36 11.12 -7.01 -9.70
N ALA A 37 12.00 -7.01 -8.69
CA ALA A 37 11.72 -6.32 -7.43
C ALA A 37 11.48 -4.81 -7.63
N THR A 38 12.18 -4.20 -8.60
CA THR A 38 12.13 -2.76 -8.89
C THR A 38 11.40 -2.43 -10.19
N VAL A 39 10.75 -3.41 -10.83
CA VAL A 39 10.11 -3.22 -12.13
C VAL A 39 8.80 -2.45 -12.00
N ARG A 40 8.46 -1.69 -13.04
CA ARG A 40 7.15 -1.05 -13.22
C ARG A 40 6.33 -1.89 -14.19
N LEU A 41 5.30 -2.56 -13.70
CA LEU A 41 4.34 -3.25 -14.56
C LEU A 41 3.43 -2.21 -15.21
N GLY A 42 3.36 -2.22 -16.54
CA GLY A 42 2.66 -1.23 -17.36
C GLY A 42 3.60 -0.60 -18.39
N ASP A 43 3.32 0.64 -18.75
CA ASP A 43 4.12 1.39 -19.73
C ASP A 43 4.49 2.80 -19.21
N GLU A 44 5.41 3.46 -19.91
CA GLU A 44 5.97 4.75 -19.48
C GLU A 44 5.03 5.95 -19.69
N HIS A 45 4.06 5.82 -20.59
CA HIS A 45 3.14 6.89 -20.99
C HIS A 45 1.73 6.71 -20.37
N GLY A 46 1.46 5.54 -19.79
CA GLY A 46 0.18 5.11 -19.24
C GLY A 46 0.26 4.82 -17.74
N THR A 47 -0.54 3.87 -17.28
CA THR A 47 -0.51 3.46 -15.88
C THR A 47 0.65 2.51 -15.63
N SER A 48 1.30 2.66 -14.48
CA SER A 48 2.28 1.70 -14.04
C SER A 48 2.26 1.50 -12.53
N ARG A 49 2.66 0.31 -12.09
CA ARG A 49 2.67 -0.06 -10.67
C ARG A 49 3.77 -1.07 -10.34
N THR A 50 4.15 -1.17 -9.07
CA THR A 50 5.13 -2.17 -8.61
C THR A 50 4.46 -3.48 -8.22
N LEU A 51 5.25 -4.50 -7.90
CA LEU A 51 4.74 -5.76 -7.33
C LEU A 51 4.08 -5.58 -5.96
N LEU A 52 4.52 -4.60 -5.16
CA LEU A 52 3.84 -4.26 -3.90
C LEU A 52 2.43 -3.72 -4.15
N HIS A 53 2.23 -2.92 -5.21
CA HIS A 53 0.88 -2.51 -5.61
C HIS A 53 0.02 -3.68 -6.07
N VAL A 54 0.60 -4.63 -6.83
CA VAL A 54 -0.14 -5.85 -7.23
C VAL A 54 -0.60 -6.65 -6.00
N LEU A 55 0.25 -6.73 -4.98
CA LEU A 55 -0.09 -7.39 -3.72
C LEU A 55 -1.24 -6.68 -2.98
N THR A 56 -1.25 -5.35 -2.97
CA THR A 56 -2.24 -4.54 -2.26
C THR A 56 -3.47 -4.18 -3.10
N ASP A 57 -3.52 -4.61 -4.36
CA ASP A 57 -4.62 -4.32 -5.28
C ASP A 57 -5.93 -4.98 -4.83
N TRP A 58 -7.05 -4.31 -5.09
CA TRP A 58 -8.38 -4.80 -4.75
C TRP A 58 -8.62 -6.23 -5.28
N PRO A 59 -9.22 -7.15 -4.49
CA PRO A 59 -9.85 -6.93 -3.19
C PRO A 59 -8.91 -6.96 -1.97
N GLY A 60 -7.59 -6.91 -2.16
CA GLY A 60 -6.61 -7.08 -1.07
C GLY A 60 -6.61 -8.51 -0.51
N HIS A 61 -6.17 -8.67 0.74
CA HIS A 61 -6.22 -9.91 1.53
C HIS A 61 -5.58 -11.12 0.84
N ARG A 62 -4.48 -10.90 0.12
CA ARG A 62 -3.80 -11.98 -0.60
C ARG A 62 -3.24 -13.00 0.40
N PRO A 63 -3.41 -14.32 0.17
CA PRO A 63 -2.87 -15.33 1.07
C PRO A 63 -1.37 -15.13 1.28
N GLY A 64 -0.90 -15.22 2.53
CA GLY A 64 0.52 -15.03 2.82
C GLY A 64 1.06 -13.61 2.54
N GLY A 65 0.19 -12.61 2.34
CA GLY A 65 0.58 -11.24 1.97
C GLY A 65 1.72 -10.63 2.80
N PRO A 66 1.70 -10.70 4.15
CA PRO A 66 2.81 -10.22 4.98
C PRO A 66 4.16 -10.87 4.64
N GLY A 67 4.15 -12.15 4.26
CA GLY A 67 5.33 -12.85 3.76
C GLY A 67 5.79 -12.29 2.43
N THR A 68 4.87 -12.11 1.48
CA THR A 68 5.17 -11.52 0.17
C THR A 68 5.74 -10.10 0.28
N VAL A 69 5.26 -9.26 1.20
CA VAL A 69 5.88 -7.94 1.48
C VAL A 69 7.35 -8.10 1.83
N ARG A 70 7.66 -8.99 2.78
CA ARG A 70 9.05 -9.22 3.23
C ARG A 70 9.94 -9.72 2.10
N GLU A 71 9.46 -10.65 1.27
CA GLU A 71 10.24 -11.17 0.14
C GLU A 71 10.51 -10.08 -0.91
N LEU A 72 9.49 -9.29 -1.26
CA LEU A 72 9.64 -8.21 -2.24
C LEU A 72 10.60 -7.13 -1.74
N VAL A 73 10.46 -6.68 -0.50
CA VAL A 73 11.33 -5.67 0.11
C VAL A 73 12.75 -6.19 0.27
N ALA A 74 12.93 -7.44 0.70
CA ALA A 74 14.26 -8.07 0.78
C ALA A 74 14.96 -8.18 -0.59
N ALA A 75 14.18 -8.33 -1.67
CA ALA A 75 14.68 -8.31 -3.04
C ALA A 75 14.92 -6.88 -3.59
N GLY A 76 14.62 -5.84 -2.81
CA GLY A 76 14.88 -4.44 -3.17
C GLY A 76 13.68 -3.67 -3.70
N ALA A 77 12.44 -4.15 -3.49
CA ALA A 77 11.25 -3.39 -3.83
C ALA A 77 11.18 -2.09 -2.99
N GLU A 78 10.87 -0.98 -3.66
CA GLU A 78 10.66 0.32 -3.02
C GLU A 78 9.29 0.33 -2.32
N VAL A 79 9.30 0.41 -0.98
CA VAL A 79 8.10 0.29 -0.15
C VAL A 79 7.10 1.43 -0.38
N ASP A 80 7.59 2.65 -0.58
CA ASP A 80 6.79 3.85 -0.85
C ASP A 80 6.72 4.21 -2.34
N ALA A 81 6.95 3.22 -3.22
CA ALA A 81 6.83 3.43 -4.65
C ALA A 81 5.48 4.05 -4.98
N ARG A 82 5.46 4.99 -5.92
CA ARG A 82 4.23 5.69 -6.30
C ARG A 82 3.54 5.00 -7.46
N PHE A 83 2.24 4.80 -7.37
CA PHE A 83 1.41 4.45 -8.51
C PHE A 83 1.51 5.55 -9.57
N ALA A 84 1.69 5.18 -10.83
CA ALA A 84 1.59 6.12 -11.94
C ALA A 84 0.19 5.99 -12.53
N GLY A 85 -0.64 7.00 -12.34
CA GLY A 85 -2.03 7.02 -12.76
C GLY A 85 -2.72 8.29 -12.26
N PRO A 86 -4.05 8.27 -12.06
CA PRO A 86 -4.80 9.44 -11.61
C PRO A 86 -4.38 9.95 -10.22
N HIS A 87 -3.87 9.05 -9.36
CA HIS A 87 -3.43 9.33 -8.00
C HIS A 87 -2.05 8.72 -7.77
N ALA A 88 -1.24 9.37 -6.93
CA ALA A 88 0.14 8.95 -6.65
C ALA A 88 0.18 8.09 -5.38
N GLU A 89 -0.67 7.06 -5.34
CA GLU A 89 -0.86 6.23 -4.16
C GLU A 89 0.37 5.35 -3.87
N THR A 90 0.63 5.06 -2.60
CA THR A 90 1.59 4.04 -2.17
C THR A 90 0.88 2.69 -1.96
N PRO A 91 1.62 1.57 -1.88
CA PRO A 91 1.06 0.29 -1.47
C PRO A 91 0.34 0.36 -0.11
N LEU A 92 0.84 1.18 0.83
CA LEU A 92 0.21 1.37 2.14
C LEU A 92 -1.20 1.95 2.02
N MET A 93 -1.42 2.91 1.13
CA MET A 93 -2.75 3.49 0.88
C MET A 93 -3.72 2.45 0.32
N TRP A 94 -3.28 1.61 -0.62
CA TRP A 94 -4.10 0.52 -1.17
C TRP A 94 -4.40 -0.58 -0.14
N ALA A 95 -3.45 -0.94 0.71
CA ALA A 95 -3.71 -1.87 1.81
C ALA A 95 -4.74 -1.31 2.80
N ALA A 96 -4.64 -0.02 3.11
CA ALA A 96 -5.56 0.68 3.99
C ALA A 96 -6.98 0.77 3.40
N SER A 97 -7.13 1.03 2.10
CA SER A 97 -8.42 1.07 1.41
C SER A 97 -9.10 -0.30 1.28
N CYS A 98 -8.35 -1.39 1.45
CA CYS A 98 -8.85 -2.77 1.46
C CYS A 98 -9.13 -3.34 2.88
N ASP A 99 -8.87 -2.58 3.96
CA ASP A 99 -8.89 -3.09 5.34
C ASP A 99 -7.92 -4.27 5.58
N ASP A 100 -6.85 -4.38 4.78
CA ASP A 100 -5.86 -5.45 4.87
C ASP A 100 -4.82 -5.15 5.96
N VAL A 101 -5.27 -5.23 7.21
CA VAL A 101 -4.46 -4.94 8.40
C VAL A 101 -3.14 -5.75 8.43
N PRO A 102 -3.12 -7.06 8.12
CA PRO A 102 -1.86 -7.80 8.10
C PRO A 102 -0.83 -7.27 7.09
N VAL A 103 -1.24 -6.94 5.86
CA VAL A 103 -0.33 -6.39 4.85
C VAL A 103 0.07 -4.96 5.19
N LEU A 104 -0.87 -4.15 5.70
CA LEU A 104 -0.62 -2.81 6.21
C LEU A 104 0.47 -2.81 7.28
N ASP A 105 0.37 -3.68 8.29
CA ASP A 105 1.38 -3.81 9.34
C ASP A 105 2.74 -4.23 8.76
N ALA A 106 2.75 -5.18 7.81
CA ALA A 106 3.98 -5.62 7.17
C ALA A 106 4.67 -4.52 6.35
N LEU A 107 3.90 -3.66 5.68
CA LEU A 107 4.42 -2.49 4.96
C LEU A 107 5.02 -1.47 5.94
N LEU A 108 4.33 -1.18 7.05
CA LEU A 108 4.84 -0.29 8.10
C LEU A 108 6.11 -0.85 8.77
N ASP A 109 6.14 -2.15 9.05
CA ASP A 109 7.33 -2.82 9.60
C ASP A 109 8.50 -2.82 8.59
N ALA A 110 8.21 -2.79 7.29
CA ALA A 110 9.19 -2.60 6.23
C ALA A 110 9.61 -1.12 6.02
N GLY A 111 9.06 -0.19 6.82
CA GLY A 111 9.44 1.22 6.80
C GLY A 111 8.62 2.09 5.86
N ALA A 112 7.42 1.67 5.45
CA ALA A 112 6.51 2.53 4.71
C ALA A 112 6.22 3.84 5.46
N ASP A 113 6.27 4.97 4.77
CA ASP A 113 5.93 6.28 5.33
C ASP A 113 4.42 6.37 5.60
N ILE A 114 4.05 6.34 6.89
CA ILE A 114 2.66 6.38 7.33
C ILE A 114 1.97 7.72 7.00
N GLU A 115 2.74 8.79 6.82
CA GLU A 115 2.25 10.14 6.50
C GLU A 115 2.42 10.51 5.02
N ALA A 116 2.82 9.56 4.17
CA ALA A 116 2.88 9.76 2.73
C ALA A 116 1.55 10.34 2.22
N THR A 117 1.61 11.45 1.48
CA THR A 117 0.44 12.04 0.78
C THR A 117 0.33 11.51 -0.64
N GLY A 118 -0.80 11.70 -1.34
CA GLY A 118 -1.02 11.12 -2.68
C GLY A 118 -2.23 10.20 -2.78
N ALA A 119 -2.94 10.03 -1.66
CA ALA A 119 -4.14 9.21 -1.55
C ALA A 119 -5.29 9.76 -2.41
N VAL A 120 -6.26 8.92 -2.77
CA VAL A 120 -7.39 9.35 -3.63
C VAL A 120 -8.24 10.43 -2.97
N ILE A 121 -8.30 10.46 -1.64
CA ILE A 121 -9.11 11.42 -0.89
C ILE A 121 -8.29 12.65 -0.50
N GLY A 122 -8.47 13.73 -1.26
CA GLY A 122 -7.96 15.06 -0.92
C GLY A 122 -6.44 15.12 -0.82
N ASP A 123 -5.72 14.32 -1.63
CA ASP A 123 -4.26 14.16 -1.55
C ASP A 123 -3.80 13.78 -0.13
N GLY A 124 -4.64 13.02 0.58
CA GLY A 124 -4.47 12.62 1.96
C GLY A 124 -3.45 11.51 2.15
N THR A 125 -3.49 10.89 3.33
CA THR A 125 -2.61 9.76 3.70
C THR A 125 -3.36 8.43 3.62
N ALA A 126 -2.70 7.33 3.96
CA ALA A 126 -3.37 6.03 4.10
C ALA A 126 -4.55 6.07 5.10
N LEU A 127 -4.48 6.94 6.13
CA LEU A 127 -5.57 7.12 7.08
C LEU A 127 -6.78 7.82 6.42
N SER A 128 -6.54 8.77 5.52
CA SER A 128 -7.59 9.44 4.77
C SER A 128 -8.42 8.45 3.94
N ASP A 129 -7.76 7.55 3.21
CA ASP A 129 -8.47 6.53 2.42
C ASP A 129 -9.18 5.52 3.32
N ALA A 130 -8.54 5.03 4.38
CA ALA A 130 -9.18 4.10 5.31
C ALA A 130 -10.47 4.69 5.92
N CYS A 131 -10.45 5.95 6.36
CA CYS A 131 -11.64 6.62 6.87
C CYS A 131 -12.72 6.82 5.81
N ALA A 132 -12.36 7.22 4.60
CA ALA A 132 -13.32 7.49 3.53
C ALA A 132 -14.00 6.23 2.98
N PHE A 133 -13.28 5.11 2.93
CA PHE A 133 -13.82 3.81 2.53
C PHE A 133 -14.41 3.02 3.70
N ALA A 134 -14.49 3.61 4.90
CA ALA A 134 -15.01 2.98 6.11
C ALA A 134 -14.26 1.70 6.54
N GLN A 135 -12.96 1.61 6.24
CA GLN A 135 -12.07 0.53 6.64
C GLN A 135 -11.58 0.75 8.07
N TRP A 136 -12.49 0.53 9.02
CA TRP A 136 -12.29 0.95 10.40
C TRP A 136 -11.19 0.18 11.12
N ASN A 137 -10.87 -1.06 10.71
CA ASN A 137 -9.78 -1.80 11.33
C ASN A 137 -8.43 -1.21 10.90
N ALA A 138 -8.24 -0.96 9.61
CA ALA A 138 -7.07 -0.26 9.07
C ALA A 138 -6.94 1.16 9.63
N ALA A 139 -8.03 1.93 9.67
CA ALA A 139 -8.00 3.31 10.17
C ALA A 139 -7.57 3.38 11.65
N ARG A 140 -8.16 2.52 12.50
CA ARG A 140 -7.74 2.42 13.91
C ARG A 140 -6.31 1.93 14.03
N ARG A 141 -5.93 0.95 13.23
CA ARG A 141 -4.57 0.41 13.24
C ARG A 141 -3.53 1.45 12.87
N LEU A 142 -3.78 2.27 11.85
CA LEU A 142 -2.90 3.37 11.47
C LEU A 142 -2.70 4.34 12.63
N VAL A 143 -3.77 4.72 13.34
CA VAL A 143 -3.66 5.57 14.54
C VAL A 143 -2.87 4.89 15.67
N GLU A 144 -3.06 3.59 15.91
CA GLU A 144 -2.25 2.82 16.86
C GLU A 144 -0.78 2.77 16.47
N ARG A 145 -0.49 2.75 15.16
CA ARG A 145 0.86 2.78 14.58
C ARG A 145 1.46 4.18 14.53
N GLY A 146 0.74 5.20 14.98
CA GLY A 146 1.23 6.56 15.14
C GLY A 146 0.76 7.56 14.07
N ALA A 147 -0.19 7.19 13.21
CA ALA A 147 -0.73 8.11 12.21
C ALA A 147 -1.37 9.35 12.87
N SER A 148 -1.07 10.50 12.30
CA SER A 148 -1.64 11.79 12.69
C SER A 148 -3.03 11.94 12.09
N ALA A 149 -4.06 11.74 12.92
CA ALA A 149 -5.45 11.97 12.52
C ALA A 149 -5.76 13.48 12.41
N ARG A 150 -6.12 13.92 11.21
CA ARG A 150 -6.71 15.24 10.93
C ARG A 150 -8.08 15.35 11.62
N LEU A 151 -8.61 16.57 11.76
CA LEU A 151 -9.86 16.82 12.49
C LEU A 151 -11.02 15.92 12.02
N TRP A 152 -11.21 15.77 10.71
CA TRP A 152 -12.30 14.96 10.17
C TRP A 152 -12.07 13.45 10.35
N GLU A 153 -10.82 12.97 10.29
CA GLU A 153 -10.45 11.57 10.55
C GLU A 153 -10.64 11.25 12.05
N ALA A 154 -10.21 12.16 12.93
CA ALA A 154 -10.42 12.05 14.36
C ALA A 154 -11.92 12.01 14.70
N ALA A 155 -12.73 12.85 14.05
CA ALA A 155 -14.18 12.83 14.19
C ALA A 155 -14.78 11.51 13.67
N ALA A 156 -14.37 11.03 12.50
CA ALA A 156 -14.83 9.77 11.92
C ALA A 156 -14.50 8.57 12.82
N LEU A 157 -13.34 8.59 13.48
CA LEU A 157 -12.89 7.56 14.41
C LEU A 157 -13.46 7.70 15.84
N GLY A 158 -14.22 8.77 16.12
CA GLY A 158 -14.74 9.04 17.47
C GLY A 158 -13.67 9.41 18.50
N LEU A 159 -12.52 9.92 18.05
CA LEU A 159 -11.41 10.37 18.91
C LEU A 159 -11.72 11.75 19.51
N MET A 160 -12.76 11.83 20.35
CA MET A 160 -13.34 13.09 20.82
C MET A 160 -12.36 13.97 21.61
N ASP A 161 -11.39 13.38 22.31
CA ASP A 161 -10.34 14.14 22.99
C ASP A 161 -9.49 14.93 21.97
N ARG A 162 -9.16 14.33 20.81
CA ARG A 162 -8.43 14.99 19.74
C ARG A 162 -9.28 16.05 19.04
N VAL A 163 -10.57 15.77 18.86
CA VAL A 163 -11.54 16.74 18.31
C VAL A 163 -11.63 17.97 19.22
N ALA A 164 -11.81 17.77 20.53
CA ALA A 164 -11.88 18.85 21.50
C ALA A 164 -10.58 19.67 21.54
N ALA A 165 -9.43 18.99 21.52
CA ALA A 165 -8.12 19.64 21.49
C ALA A 165 -7.93 20.54 20.25
N ALA A 166 -8.41 20.11 19.07
CA ALA A 166 -8.31 20.89 17.85
C ALA A 166 -9.09 22.23 17.92
N PHE A 167 -10.24 22.26 18.60
CA PHE A 167 -10.98 23.51 18.82
C PHE A 167 -10.41 24.38 19.94
N ALA A 168 -9.74 23.77 20.92
CA ALA A 168 -9.10 24.49 22.02
C ALA A 168 -7.79 25.18 21.60
N ALA A 169 -7.13 24.70 20.54
CA ALA A 169 -5.83 25.21 20.08
C ALA A 169 -5.85 26.62 19.47
N GLY A 170 -7.04 27.19 19.18
CA GLY A 170 -7.15 28.47 18.46
C GLY A 170 -6.69 28.38 16.99
N PRO A 171 -6.94 29.42 16.18
CA PRO A 171 -6.47 29.49 14.80
C PRO A 171 -4.96 29.73 14.67
#